data_AF-A0A971C2X1-F1
#
_entry.id   AF-A0A971C2X1-F1
#
_cell.length_a   1.000
_cell.length_b   1.000
_cell.length_c   1.000
_cell.angle_alpha   90.00
_cell.angle_beta   90.00
_cell.angle_gamma   90.00
#
_symmetry.space_group_name_H-M   'P 1'
#
loop_
_entity.id
_entity.type
_entity.pdbx_description
1 polymer ?
#
loop_
_entity_poly.entity_id
_entity_poly.type
_entity_poly.pdbx_seq_one_letter_code
_entity_poly.pdbx_strand_id
1 'polypeptide(L)' 'MPDKYTIGVDFGTESGRTVLVRVADGETVASHVHPYADGVIDERLPGSG' A
#
# COMPACT_ATOMS: atom_id res chain seq x y z
N MET A 1 -12.04 19.35 17.13
CA MET A 1 -11.31 18.06 17.17
C MET A 1 -10.43 18.01 15.93
N PRO A 2 -9.22 17.43 15.98
CA PRO A 2 -8.44 17.21 14.78
C PRO A 2 -9.18 16.26 13.82
N ASP A 3 -8.94 16.42 12.51
CA ASP A 3 -9.54 15.56 11.49
C ASP A 3 -9.13 14.10 11.70
N LYS A 4 -10.09 13.20 11.51
CA LYS A 4 -9.85 11.75 11.53
C LYS A 4 -9.65 11.25 10.12
N TYR A 5 -8.72 10.31 9.98
CA TYR A 5 -8.39 9.67 8.71
C TYR A 5 -8.42 8.16 8.85
N THR A 6 -8.74 7.47 7.77
CA THR A 6 -8.58 6.03 7.62
C THR A 6 -7.63 5.75 6.47
N ILE A 7 -6.88 4.65 6.57
CA ILE A 7 -5.99 4.19 5.51
C ILE A 7 -6.47 2.82 5.02
N GLY A 8 -6.77 2.72 3.73
CA GLY A 8 -6.98 1.44 3.06
C GLY A 8 -5.64 0.91 2.56
N VAL A 9 -5.37 -0.37 2.77
CA VAL A 9 -4.20 -1.07 2.24
C VAL A 9 -4.65 -2.25 1.41
N ASP A 10 -4.17 -2.34 0.19
CA ASP A 10 -4.46 -3.38 -0.79
C ASP A 10 -3.16 -4.11 -1.14
N PHE A 11 -3.07 -5.37 -0.70
CA PHE A 11 -1.90 -6.22 -0.89
C PHE A 11 -2.02 -6.98 -2.22
N GLY A 12 -1.37 -6.47 -3.25
CA GLY A 12 -1.18 -7.16 -4.51
C GLY A 12 0.05 -8.06 -4.50
N THR A 13 0.25 -8.79 -5.59
CA THR A 13 1.37 -9.71 -5.80
C THR A 13 2.72 -8.98 -5.96
N GLU A 14 2.75 -7.87 -6.69
CA GLU A 14 3.99 -7.12 -6.99
C GLU A 14 4.11 -5.81 -6.20
N SER A 15 3.04 -5.40 -5.52
CA SER A 15 2.98 -4.09 -4.87
C SER A 15 1.93 -4.04 -3.77
N GLY A 16 2.20 -3.26 -2.73
CA GLY A 16 1.18 -2.73 -1.84
C GLY A 16 0.63 -1.41 -2.39
N ARG A 17 -0.68 -1.21 -2.32
CA ARG A 17 -1.33 0.05 -2.67
C ARG A 17 -2.04 0.61 -1.46
N THR A 18 -2.04 1.93 -1.32
CA THR A 18 -2.72 2.62 -0.21
C THR A 18 -3.57 3.77 -0.68
N VAL A 19 -4.63 4.04 0.10
CA VAL A 19 -5.49 5.21 -0.05
C VAL A 19 -5.73 5.80 1.34
N LEU A 20 -5.50 7.10 1.50
CA LEU A 20 -5.83 7.85 2.71
C LEU A 20 -7.15 8.58 2.49
N VAL A 21 -8.09 8.41 3.42
CA VAL A 21 -9.44 9.00 3.31
C VAL A 21 -9.77 9.77 4.58
N ARG A 22 -10.29 10.99 4.43
CA ARG A 22 -10.81 11.79 5.55
C ARG A 22 -12.18 11.24 5.96
N VAL A 23 -12.35 10.97 7.26
CA VAL A 23 -13.55 10.28 7.78
C VAL A 23 -14.79 11.16 7.73
N ALA A 24 -14.63 12.48 7.80
CA ALA A 24 -15.76 13.41 7.89
C ALA A 24 -16.63 13.45 6.62
N ASP A 25 -16.01 13.31 5.45
CA ASP A 25 -16.65 13.52 4.14
C ASP A 25 -16.31 12.44 3.11
N GLY A 26 -15.40 11.52 3.42
CA GLY A 26 -14.99 10.47 2.50
C GLY A 26 -14.02 10.95 1.42
N GLU A 27 -13.46 12.16 1.53
CA GLU A 27 -12.49 12.64 0.55
C GLU A 27 -11.23 11.77 0.57
N THR A 28 -10.83 11.29 -0.62
CA THR A 28 -9.52 10.69 -0.81
C THR A 28 -8.46 11.80 -0.87
N VAL A 29 -7.67 11.90 0.18
CA VAL A 29 -6.63 12.93 0.34
C VAL A 29 -5.30 12.52 -0.28
N ALA A 30 -5.01 11.22 -0.37
CA ALA A 30 -3.79 10.72 -1.00
C ALA A 30 -3.92 9.26 -1.44
N SER A 31 -3.08 8.86 -2.38
CA SER A 31 -2.86 7.46 -2.76
C SER A 31 -1.38 7.19 -3.00
N HIS A 32 -0.95 5.94 -2.81
CA HIS A 32 0.43 5.54 -3.09
C HIS A 32 0.50 4.09 -3.56
N VAL A 33 1.50 3.81 -4.40
CA VAL A 33 1.84 2.46 -4.86
C VAL A 33 3.29 2.19 -4.46
N HIS A 34 3.50 1.11 -3.72
CA HIS A 34 4.82 0.67 -3.29
C HIS A 34 5.15 -0.70 -3.89
N PRO A 35 6.01 -0.76 -4.92
CA PRO A 35 6.53 -2.02 -5.44
C PRO A 35 7.30 -2.78 -4.35
N TYR A 36 7.13 -4.09 -4.25
CA TYR A 36 7.95 -4.89 -3.34
C TYR A 36 9.37 -5.01 -3.88
N ALA A 37 10.37 -4.84 -3.01
CA ALA A 37 11.78 -4.85 -3.40
C ALA A 37 12.19 -6.14 -4.13
N ASP A 38 11.67 -7.27 -3.65
CA ASP A 38 11.97 -8.59 -4.21
C ASP A 38 10.94 -9.06 -5.25
N GLY A 39 9.91 -8.25 -5.53
CA GLY A 39 8.83 -8.61 -6.44
C GLY A 39 8.14 -9.93 -6.05
N VAL A 40 7.86 -10.76 -7.06
CA VAL A 40 7.37 -12.13 -6.87
C VAL A 40 8.54 -13.08 -6.83
N ILE A 41 8.62 -13.89 -5.78
CA ILE A 41 9.58 -14.99 -5.71
C ILE A 41 8.99 -16.18 -6.47
N ASP A 42 9.37 -16.35 -7.74
CA ASP A 42 8.93 -17.45 -8.60
C ASP A 42 10.03 -18.48 -8.87
N GLU A 43 11.31 -18.05 -8.91
CA GLU A 43 12.45 -18.92 -9.21
C GLU A 43 13.35 -19.23 -8.01
N ARG A 44 13.88 -18.22 -7.31
CA ARG A 44 14.86 -18.37 -6.22
C ARG A 44 14.67 -17.32 -5.13
N LEU A 45 15.06 -17.67 -3.90
CA LEU A 45 14.99 -16.75 -2.77
C LEU A 45 16.05 -15.63 -2.89
N PRO A 46 15.71 -14.39 -2.50
CA PRO A 46 16.70 -13.33 -2.39
C PRO A 46 17.87 -13.74 -1.47
N GLY A 47 19.10 -13.58 -1.96
CA GLY A 47 20.32 -13.87 -1.20
C GLY A 47 20.79 -15.32 -1.18
N SER A 48 20.16 -16.25 -1.92
CA SER A 48 20.55 -17.67 -1.95
C SER A 48 21.48 -18.05 -3.13
N GLY A 49 22.32 -17.13 -3.58
CA GLY A 49 23.23 -17.27 -4.73
C GLY A 49 24.66 -17.63 -4.36
#